data_AF-A0AA88YHP8-F1
#
_entry.id   AF-A0AA88YHP8-F1
#
_cell.length_a   1.000
_cell.length_b   1.000
_cell.length_c   1.000
_cell.angle_alpha   90.00
_cell.angle_beta   90.00
_cell.angle_gamma   90.00
#
_symmetry.space_group_name_H-M   'P 1'
#
loop_
_entity.id
_entity.type
_entity.pdbx_description
1 polymer ?
#
loop_
_entity_poly.entity_id
_entity_poly.type
_entity_poly.pdbx_seq_one_letter_code
_entity_poly.pdbx_strand_id
1 'polypeptide(L)'
;MYKRNQDTCREVTRRATRDCRWKAGLYRNVDFVALRGRIIAYQIRWFNGRWSGWFVPGINDADGKFNPYRGRCSLRLEAKSMRRVWSYFYDHEHKFILCS
;
A
#
# COMPACT_ATOMS: atom_id res chain seq x y z
N MET A 1 -17.14 -29.13 -16.12
CA MET A 1 -16.47 -28.77 -14.86
C MET A 1 -16.19 -27.26 -14.86
N TYR A 2 -16.87 -26.47 -14.03
CA TYR A 2 -16.54 -25.05 -13.86
C TYR A 2 -15.40 -24.91 -12.84
N LYS A 3 -14.23 -24.40 -13.27
CA LYS A 3 -13.19 -23.96 -12.33
C LYS A 3 -13.74 -22.74 -11.58
N ARG A 4 -13.82 -22.82 -10.24
CA ARG A 4 -14.02 -21.63 -9.42
C ARG A 4 -12.76 -20.76 -9.53
N ASN A 5 -12.80 -19.74 -10.39
CA ASN A 5 -11.82 -18.65 -10.41
C ASN A 5 -12.12 -17.66 -9.27
N GLN A 6 -12.24 -18.15 -8.03
CA GLN A 6 -12.36 -17.26 -6.88
C GLN A 6 -10.97 -16.99 -6.35
N ASP A 7 -10.58 -15.72 -6.30
CA ASP A 7 -9.32 -15.29 -5.71
C ASP A 7 -9.24 -15.80 -4.26
N THR A 8 -8.08 -16.32 -3.88
CA THR A 8 -7.84 -16.72 -2.49
C THR A 8 -7.29 -15.51 -1.73
N CYS A 9 -8.04 -15.05 -0.74
CA CYS A 9 -7.67 -13.89 0.06
C CYS A 9 -7.10 -14.32 1.42
N ARG A 10 -6.05 -13.64 1.88
CA ARG A 10 -5.48 -13.84 3.22
C ARG A 10 -5.07 -12.53 3.88
N GLU A 11 -5.26 -12.44 5.19
CA GLU A 11 -4.69 -11.36 5.99
C GLU A 11 -3.21 -11.62 6.26
N VAL A 12 -2.39 -10.59 6.07
CA VAL A 12 -0.94 -10.64 6.26
C VAL A 12 -0.52 -9.44 7.11
N THR A 13 0.29 -9.67 8.13
CA THR A 13 0.96 -8.61 8.89
C THR A 13 2.46 -8.62 8.57
N ARG A 14 3.04 -7.45 8.31
CA ARG A 14 4.45 -7.28 7.96
C ARG A 14 5.06 -6.08 8.66
N ARG A 15 6.34 -6.19 9.00
CA ARG A 15 7.18 -5.05 9.35
C ARG A 15 7.35 -4.12 8.14
N ALA A 16 7.85 -2.92 8.41
CA ALA A 16 8.26 -1.98 7.37
C ALA A 16 9.08 -2.66 6.27
N THR A 17 8.66 -2.51 5.01
CA THR A 17 9.31 -3.18 3.87
C THR A 17 10.60 -2.49 3.43
N ARG A 18 10.75 -1.19 3.74
CA ARG A 18 11.79 -0.31 3.16
C ARG A 18 11.80 -0.28 1.63
N ASP A 19 10.73 -0.74 1.00
CA ASP A 19 10.57 -0.72 -0.45
C ASP A 19 10.01 0.64 -0.87
N CYS A 20 10.87 1.42 -1.52
CA CYS A 20 10.56 2.72 -2.09
C CYS A 20 9.34 2.74 -3.02
N ARG A 21 8.95 1.61 -3.63
CA ARG A 21 7.78 1.53 -4.53
C ARG A 21 6.48 1.89 -3.81
N TRP A 22 6.40 1.71 -2.49
CA TRP A 22 5.25 2.18 -1.70
C TRP A 22 5.07 3.70 -1.72
N LYS A 23 6.13 4.45 -2.06
CA LYS A 23 6.09 5.90 -2.24
C LYS A 23 5.68 6.32 -3.66
N ALA A 24 5.12 5.43 -4.48
CA ALA A 24 4.68 5.68 -5.87
C ALA A 24 3.49 6.67 -6.05
N GLY A 25 3.16 7.46 -5.04
CA GLY A 25 2.05 8.41 -5.11
C GLY A 25 0.70 7.69 -5.17
N LEU A 26 -0.12 8.05 -6.16
CA LEU A 26 -1.45 7.49 -6.38
C LEU A 26 -1.47 6.25 -7.28
N TYR A 27 -0.31 5.77 -7.75
CA TYR A 27 -0.20 4.61 -8.64
C TYR A 27 -0.97 3.41 -8.07
N ARG A 28 -1.76 2.72 -8.89
CA ARG A 28 -2.73 1.72 -8.39
C ARG A 28 -2.19 0.30 -8.31
N ASN A 29 -1.09 -0.01 -8.98
CA ASN A 29 -0.60 -1.38 -9.16
C ASN A 29 0.67 -1.69 -8.34
N VAL A 30 1.00 -0.88 -7.34
CA VAL A 30 2.22 -1.11 -6.51
C VAL A 30 2.14 -2.46 -5.81
N ASP A 31 0.98 -2.79 -5.27
CA ASP A 31 0.69 -4.06 -4.61
C ASP A 31 0.93 -5.27 -5.54
N PHE A 32 0.43 -5.22 -6.77
CA PHE A 32 0.65 -6.29 -7.74
C PHE A 32 2.14 -6.46 -8.05
N VAL A 33 2.86 -5.36 -8.23
CA VAL A 33 4.31 -5.36 -8.54
C VAL A 33 5.16 -5.79 -7.33
N ALA A 34 4.76 -5.42 -6.11
CA ALA A 34 5.52 -5.67 -4.89
C ALA A 34 5.18 -7.02 -4.24
N LEU A 35 3.94 -7.48 -4.36
CA LEU A 35 3.38 -8.62 -3.62
C LEU A 35 2.83 -9.74 -4.50
N ARG A 36 2.75 -9.55 -5.83
CA ARG A 36 2.12 -10.50 -6.78
C ARG A 36 0.67 -10.83 -6.42
N GLY A 37 -0.07 -9.84 -5.92
CA GLY A 37 -1.49 -9.93 -5.59
C GLY A 37 -2.07 -8.53 -5.38
N ARG A 38 -3.38 -8.44 -5.17
CA ARG A 38 -4.06 -7.16 -4.91
C ARG A 38 -4.38 -7.00 -3.44
N ILE A 39 -4.05 -5.82 -2.90
CA ILE A 39 -4.49 -5.42 -1.57
C ILE A 39 -5.92 -4.91 -1.70
N ILE A 40 -6.86 -5.55 -0.99
CA ILE A 40 -8.26 -5.08 -0.97
C ILE A 40 -8.53 -4.13 0.21
N ALA A 41 -7.80 -4.29 1.31
CA ALA A 41 -7.84 -3.39 2.45
C ALA A 41 -6.54 -3.48 3.27
N TYR A 42 -6.16 -2.40 3.96
CA TYR A 42 -4.97 -2.37 4.82
C TYR A 42 -5.11 -1.47 6.05
N GLN A 43 -4.26 -1.71 7.05
CA GLN A 43 -4.06 -0.88 8.24
C GLN A 43 -2.58 -0.56 8.41
N ILE A 44 -2.30 0.60 9.00
CA ILE A 44 -0.96 1.04 9.40
C ILE A 44 -0.88 1.05 10.92
N ARG A 45 0.20 0.54 11.50
CA ARG A 45 0.51 0.74 12.90
C ARG A 45 1.37 1.99 13.06
N TRP A 46 0.81 3.04 13.64
CA TRP A 46 1.51 4.30 13.86
C TRP A 46 2.61 4.18 14.91
N PHE A 47 3.54 5.14 14.96
CA PHE A 47 4.63 5.16 15.94
C PHE A 47 4.16 5.21 17.41
N ASN A 48 2.92 5.65 17.67
CA ASN A 48 2.30 5.57 18.99
C ASN A 48 1.78 4.16 19.33
N GLY A 49 2.05 3.15 18.49
CA GLY A 49 1.67 1.76 18.65
C GLY A 49 0.24 1.42 18.24
N ARG A 50 -0.61 2.41 17.95
CA ARG A 50 -2.02 2.21 17.58
C ARG A 50 -2.15 1.89 16.09
N TRP A 51 -3.04 0.94 15.78
CA TRP A 51 -3.47 0.67 14.42
C TRP A 51 -4.43 1.75 13.93
N SER A 52 -4.34 2.11 12.65
CA SER A 52 -5.34 2.89 11.95
C SER A 52 -6.65 2.11 11.78
N GLY A 53 -7.71 2.79 11.33
CA GLY A 53 -8.83 2.10 10.66
C GLY A 53 -8.38 1.42 9.36
N TRP A 54 -9.30 0.69 8.73
CA TRP A 54 -9.06 0.08 7.43
C TRP A 54 -9.10 1.12 6.31
N PHE A 55 -8.06 1.09 5.48
CA PHE A 55 -7.96 1.80 4.22
C PHE A 55 -8.26 0.84 3.07
N VAL A 56 -9.09 1.28 2.13
CA VAL A 56 -9.41 0.58 0.88
C VAL A 56 -8.78 1.38 -0.27
N PRO A 57 -7.87 0.76 -1.06
CA PRO A 57 -7.21 1.44 -2.16
C PRO A 57 -8.18 2.13 -3.13
N GLY A 58 -8.13 3.47 -3.16
CA GLY A 58 -8.87 4.32 -4.08
C GLY A 58 -10.17 4.85 -3.52
N ILE A 59 -10.53 4.48 -2.29
CA ILE A 59 -11.79 4.87 -1.66
C ILE A 59 -11.53 5.87 -0.52
N ASN A 60 -10.78 5.47 0.51
CA ASN A 60 -10.54 6.29 1.69
C ASN A 60 -9.04 6.40 2.06
N ASP A 61 -8.16 6.12 1.10
CA ASP A 61 -6.73 5.93 1.34
C ASP A 61 -5.82 7.04 0.79
N ALA A 62 -6.38 8.21 0.47
CA ALA A 62 -5.59 9.40 0.18
C ALA A 62 -4.93 9.91 1.47
N ASP A 63 -3.61 10.14 1.43
CA ASP A 63 -2.86 10.71 2.56
C ASP A 63 -2.96 12.24 2.52
N GLY A 64 -3.12 12.87 3.68
CA GLY A 64 -3.05 14.33 3.83
C GLY A 64 -1.63 14.88 3.63
N LYS A 65 -0.61 14.01 3.61
CA LYS A 65 0.78 14.40 3.30
C LYS A 65 1.10 14.20 1.83
N PHE A 66 1.87 15.14 1.28
CA PHE A 66 2.43 15.01 -0.06
C PHE A 66 3.71 14.17 -0.08
N ASN A 67 4.06 13.65 -1.26
CA ASN A 67 5.34 13.03 -1.51
C ASN A 67 6.45 14.09 -1.55
N PRO A 68 7.45 14.02 -0.65
CA PRO A 68 8.47 15.07 -0.56
C PRO A 68 9.57 14.96 -1.63
N TYR A 69 9.69 13.84 -2.34
CA TYR A 69 10.82 13.55 -3.23
C TYR A 69 10.40 13.49 -4.71
N ARG A 70 11.25 14.03 -5.60
CA ARG A 70 11.19 13.78 -7.05
C ARG A 70 11.75 12.39 -7.33
N GLY A 71 10.86 11.40 -7.44
CA GLY A 71 11.21 10.04 -7.82
C GLY A 71 12.10 9.27 -6.83
N ARG A 72 11.75 8.02 -6.59
CA ARG A 72 12.67 6.99 -6.08
C ARG A 72 12.38 5.71 -6.87
N CYS A 73 13.41 4.88 -7.04
CA CYS A 73 13.29 3.58 -7.69
C CYS A 73 12.75 3.65 -9.12
N SER A 74 13.34 4.57 -9.90
CA SER A 74 13.02 4.81 -11.31
C SER A 74 11.57 5.21 -11.60
N LEU A 75 10.76 5.43 -10.58
CA LEU A 75 9.42 5.99 -10.72
C LEU A 75 9.55 7.50 -10.92
N ARG A 76 9.10 8.00 -12.08
CA ARG A 76 8.93 9.44 -12.29
C ARG A 76 7.71 9.90 -11.50
N LEU A 77 7.96 10.54 -10.38
CA LEU A 77 6.95 11.18 -9.55
C LEU A 77 7.28 12.65 -9.45
N GLU A 78 6.28 13.50 -9.64
CA GLU A 78 6.41 14.92 -9.36
C GLU A 78 6.61 15.12 -7.85
N ALA A 79 7.49 16.07 -7.50
CA ALA A 79 7.58 16.51 -6.11
C ALA A 79 6.26 17.13 -5.67
N LYS A 80 5.94 16.99 -4.38
CA LYS A 80 4.69 17.48 -3.79
C LYS A 80 3.43 16.87 -4.44
N SER A 81 3.55 15.68 -5.03
CA SER A 81 2.40 14.93 -5.54
C SER A 81 1.60 14.29 -4.41
N MET A 82 0.29 14.09 -4.65
CA MET A 82 -0.56 13.31 -3.76
C MET A 82 -0.07 11.87 -3.65
N ARG A 83 -0.34 11.24 -2.51
CA ARG A 83 0.02 9.84 -2.27
C ARG A 83 -1.08 9.13 -1.48
N ARG A 84 -0.97 7.81 -1.44
CA ARG A 84 -1.82 6.95 -0.63
C ARG A 84 -1.21 6.70 0.75
N VAL A 85 -2.04 6.37 1.72
CA VAL A 85 -1.60 6.02 3.08
C VAL A 85 -0.69 4.78 3.09
N TRP A 86 -0.77 3.89 2.10
CA TRP A 86 0.15 2.76 1.96
C TRP A 86 1.62 3.18 1.79
N SER A 87 1.92 4.47 1.59
CA SER A 87 3.29 4.96 1.52
C SER A 87 4.04 4.75 2.84
N TYR A 88 3.29 4.58 3.94
CA TYR A 88 3.82 4.17 5.23
C TYR A 88 4.23 2.70 5.30
N PHE A 89 3.90 1.83 4.33
CA PHE A 89 4.44 0.47 4.27
C PHE A 89 5.98 0.45 4.14
N TYR A 90 6.56 1.57 3.73
CA TYR A 90 8.00 1.79 3.68
C TYR A 90 8.64 1.76 5.08
N ASP A 91 8.01 2.35 6.10
CA ASP A 91 8.62 2.63 7.41
C ASP A 91 7.76 2.24 8.62
N HIS A 92 6.52 1.79 8.42
CA HIS A 92 5.63 1.32 9.46
C HIS A 92 5.31 -0.17 9.31
N GLU A 93 5.05 -0.81 10.45
CA GLU A 93 4.37 -2.10 10.47
C GLU A 93 2.96 -1.91 9.89
N HIS A 94 2.53 -2.88 9.07
CA HIS A 94 1.29 -2.80 8.34
C HIS A 94 0.63 -4.18 8.27
N LYS A 95 -0.68 -4.15 8.12
CA LYS A 95 -1.54 -5.32 7.96
C LYS A 95 -2.38 -5.12 6.71
N PHE A 96 -2.58 -6.16 5.90
CA PHE A 96 -3.38 -6.06 4.68
C PHE A 96 -4.04 -7.38 4.31
N ILE A 97 -5.14 -7.31 3.58
CA ILE A 97 -5.78 -8.47 2.96
C ILE A 97 -5.32 -8.54 1.51
N LEU A 98 -4.62 -9.61 1.15
CA LEU A 98 -4.08 -9.86 -0.19
C LEU A 98 -4.89 -10.96 -0.89
N CYS A 99 -5.37 -10.68 -2.10
CA CYS A 99 -6.08 -11.63 -2.95
C CYS A 99 -5.27 -11.92 -4.23
N SER A 100 -5.29 -13.18 -4.69
CA SER A 100 -4.61 -13.67 -5.89
C SER A 100 -5.28 -14.92 -6.46
#